data_AF-I1BM99-F1
#
_entry.id   AF-I1BM99-F1
#
_cell.length_a   1.000
_cell.length_b   1.000
_cell.length_c   1.000
_cell.angle_alpha   90.00
_cell.angle_beta   90.00
_cell.angle_gamma   90.00
#
_symmetry.space_group_name_H-M   'P 1'
#
loop_
_entity.id
_entity.type
_entity.pdbx_description
1 polymer ?
#
loop_
_entity_poly.entity_id
_entity_poly.type
_entity_poly.pdbx_seq_one_letter_code
_entity_poly.pdbx_strand_id
1 'polypeptide(L)' 'MSTVAARALPRTNNGAGAFVLQCRKMVFNYCEKWGSNKGMVDYIKKDLTKFAAENPQIEIVVQPRPAHHPIVRGYYCK' A
#
# COMPACT_ATOMS: atom_id res chain seq x y z
N MET A 1 31.85 30.93 27.63
CA MET A 1 31.34 30.23 26.43
C MET A 1 30.16 29.38 26.86
N SER A 2 28.92 29.83 26.64
CA SER A 2 27.72 29.08 27.04
C SER A 2 27.37 28.09 25.92
N THR A 3 27.44 26.79 26.20
CA THR A 3 27.08 25.74 25.25
C THR A 3 25.59 25.46 25.37
N VAL A 4 24.81 25.94 24.40
CA VAL A 4 23.39 25.56 24.29
C VAL A 4 23.32 24.18 23.65
N ALA A 5 22.82 23.19 24.38
CA ALA A 5 22.63 21.84 23.87
C ALA A 5 21.51 21.81 22.82
N ALA A 6 21.84 21.41 21.60
CA ALA A 6 20.84 21.19 20.55
C ALA A 6 19.96 19.98 20.93
N ARG A 7 18.64 20.17 20.87
CA ARG A 7 17.67 19.12 21.21
C ARG A 7 17.59 18.12 20.06
N ALA A 8 18.22 16.96 20.22
CA ALA A 8 18.14 15.88 19.23
C ALA A 8 16.76 15.23 19.28
N LEU A 9 16.09 15.14 18.12
CA LEU A 9 14.87 14.34 17.99
C LEU A 9 15.25 12.86 17.90
N PRO A 10 14.56 11.97 18.64
CA PRO A 10 14.81 10.54 18.56
C PRO A 10 14.49 10.04 17.15
N ARG A 11 15.41 9.25 16.58
CA ARG A 11 15.17 8.58 15.29
C ARG A 11 14.30 7.35 15.52
N THR A 12 13.25 7.20 14.73
CA THR A 12 12.44 5.99 14.70
C THR A 12 13.12 4.94 13.82
N ASN A 13 13.68 3.90 14.44
CA ASN A 13 14.22 2.73 13.73
C ASN A 13 13.18 1.61 13.72
N ASN A 14 12.54 1.39 12.57
CA ASN A 14 11.62 0.28 12.39
C ASN A 14 12.36 -1.07 12.61
N GLY A 15 11.80 -1.95 13.44
CA GLY A 15 12.37 -3.27 13.74
C GLY A 15 13.35 -3.33 14.92
N ALA A 16 13.78 -2.19 15.49
CA ALA A 16 14.66 -2.20 16.68
C ALA A 16 13.93 -2.57 17.98
N GLY A 17 12.60 -2.37 18.03
CA GLY A 17 11.77 -2.79 19.16
C GLY A 17 10.52 -3.52 18.69
N ALA A 18 9.77 -2.90 17.78
CA ALA A 18 8.66 -3.54 17.08
C ALA A 18 8.80 -3.32 15.57
N PHE A 19 8.31 -4.28 14.79
CA PHE A 19 8.27 -4.17 13.35
C PHE A 19 6.90 -3.66 12.90
N VAL A 20 6.91 -2.57 12.14
CA VAL A 20 5.74 -2.01 11.48
C VAL A 20 5.87 -2.28 9.97
N LEU A 21 4.89 -3.00 9.42
CA LEU A 21 4.78 -3.18 7.98
C LEU A 21 4.60 -1.81 7.32
N GLN A 22 5.45 -1.52 6.32
CA GLN A 22 5.48 -0.20 5.71
C GLN A 22 4.29 0.04 4.79
N CYS A 23 3.88 -0.96 4.01
CA CYS A 23 2.69 -0.85 3.17
C CYS A 23 1.44 -0.96 4.04
N ARG A 24 0.68 0.13 4.14
CA ARG A 24 -0.54 0.18 4.97
C ARG A 24 -1.80 -0.02 4.15
N LYS A 25 -1.79 0.42 2.90
CA LYS A 25 -2.97 0.37 2.04
C LYS A 25 -2.58 0.20 0.59
N MET A 26 -3.33 -0.61 -0.14
CA MET A 26 -3.21 -0.82 -1.58
C MET A 26 -4.55 -0.54 -2.25
N VAL A 27 -4.57 0.38 -3.20
CA VAL A 27 -5.75 0.70 -4.01
C VAL A 27 -5.57 0.15 -5.41
N PHE A 28 -6.42 -0.79 -5.79
CA PHE A 28 -6.48 -1.39 -7.12
C PHE A 28 -7.51 -0.64 -7.95
N ASN A 29 -7.04 0.07 -8.96
CA ASN A 29 -7.88 0.79 -9.90
C ASN A 29 -7.98 0.03 -11.22
N TYR A 30 -9.19 -0.29 -11.67
CA TYR A 30 -9.42 -1.08 -12.89
C TYR A 30 -10.60 -0.56 -13.73
N CYS A 31 -10.63 -0.89 -15.01
CA CYS A 31 -11.79 -0.68 -15.89
C CYS A 31 -12.33 -2.01 -16.41
N GLU A 32 -13.65 -2.16 -16.50
CA GLU A 32 -14.29 -3.40 -16.99
C GLU A 32 -14.25 -3.55 -18.51
N LYS A 33 -14.16 -2.44 -19.25
CA LYS A 33 -14.46 -2.41 -20.69
C LYS A 33 -13.25 -2.65 -21.60
N TRP A 34 -12.03 -2.39 -21.13
CA TRP A 34 -10.84 -2.36 -21.97
C TRP A 34 -9.95 -3.57 -21.74
N GLY A 35 -9.48 -4.20 -22.82
CA GLY A 35 -8.67 -5.43 -22.76
C GLY A 35 -7.39 -5.31 -21.94
N SER A 36 -6.81 -4.11 -21.83
CA SER A 36 -5.64 -3.84 -20.99
C SER A 36 -5.86 -4.10 -19.49
N ASN A 37 -7.12 -4.14 -19.04
CA ASN A 37 -7.50 -4.41 -17.65
C ASN A 37 -7.83 -5.88 -17.40
N LYS A 38 -7.84 -6.74 -18.43
CA LYS A 38 -8.25 -8.15 -18.31
C LYS A 38 -7.46 -8.87 -17.21
N GLY A 39 -6.13 -8.71 -17.20
CA GLY A 39 -5.28 -9.32 -16.17
C GLY A 39 -5.57 -8.82 -14.75
N MET A 40 -5.86 -7.52 -14.60
CA MET A 40 -6.24 -6.94 -13.30
C MET A 40 -7.58 -7.49 -12.81
N VAL A 41 -8.57 -7.57 -13.69
CA VAL A 41 -9.89 -8.14 -13.36
C VAL A 41 -9.78 -9.62 -12.98
N ASP A 42 -8.97 -10.39 -13.71
CA ASP A 42 -8.74 -11.81 -13.43
C ASP A 42 -8.05 -12.00 -12.06
N TYR A 43 -7.05 -11.16 -11.74
CA TYR A 43 -6.37 -11.15 -10.44
C TYR A 43 -7.33 -10.79 -9.29
N ILE A 44 -8.15 -9.75 -9.45
CA ILE A 44 -9.15 -9.34 -8.45
C ILE A 44 -10.13 -10.48 -8.15
N LYS A 45 -10.53 -11.25 -9.16
CA LYS A 45 -11.50 -12.35 -9.01
C LYS A 45 -10.91 -13.62 -8.40
N LYS A 46 -9.65 -13.94 -8.69
CA LYS A 46 -9.05 -15.23 -8.33
C LYS A 46 -8.14 -15.14 -7.11
N ASP A 47 -7.25 -14.16 -7.09
CA ASP A 47 -6.08 -14.16 -6.21
C ASP A 47 -6.15 -13.10 -5.12
N LEU A 48 -6.87 -11.99 -5.35
CA LEU A 48 -6.90 -10.86 -4.42
C LEU A 48 -7.47 -11.23 -3.05
N THR A 49 -8.49 -12.08 -3.01
CA THR A 49 -9.09 -12.56 -1.75
C THR A 49 -8.10 -13.36 -0.92
N LYS A 50 -7.31 -14.24 -1.58
CA LYS A 50 -6.23 -14.99 -0.94
C LYS A 50 -5.13 -14.07 -0.44
N PHE A 51 -4.69 -13.13 -1.28
CA PHE A 51 -3.67 -12.14 -0.91
C PHE A 51 -4.11 -11.27 0.28
N ALA A 52 -5.38 -10.87 0.33
CA ALA A 52 -5.97 -10.13 1.45
C ALA A 52 -5.97 -10.94 2.75
N ALA A 53 -6.28 -12.25 2.66
CA ALA A 53 -6.28 -13.13 3.81
C ALA A 53 -4.87 -13.39 4.36
N GLU A 54 -3.86 -13.47 3.49
CA GLU A 54 -2.45 -13.62 3.86
C GLU A 54 -1.86 -12.35 4.48
N ASN A 55 -2.40 -11.17 4.12
CA ASN A 55 -1.89 -9.86 4.55
C ASN A 55 -2.97 -9.01 5.23
N PRO A 56 -3.49 -9.42 6.41
CA PRO A 56 -4.57 -8.72 7.10
C PRO A 56 -4.17 -7.32 7.60
N GLN A 57 -2.86 -7.02 7.62
CA GLN A 57 -2.31 -5.72 8.03
C GLN A 57 -2.46 -4.64 6.95
N ILE A 58 -2.72 -5.02 5.70
CA ILE A 58 -2.81 -4.10 4.56
C ILE A 58 -4.28 -3.87 4.23
N GLU A 59 -4.72 -2.62 4.22
CA GLU A 59 -6.05 -2.26 3.73
C GLU A 59 -6.08 -2.38 2.21
N ILE A 60 -6.91 -3.29 1.69
CA ILE A 60 -7.07 -3.47 0.24
C ILE A 60 -8.37 -2.83 -0.21
N VAL A 61 -8.26 -1.93 -1.19
CA VAL A 61 -9.41 -1.20 -1.74
C VAL A 61 -9.45 -1.41 -3.25
N VAL A 62 -10.64 -1.75 -3.76
CA VAL A 62 -10.88 -1.91 -5.19
C VAL A 62 -11.77 -0.78 -5.68
N GLN A 63 -11.35 -0.07 -6.72
CA GLN A 63 -12.04 1.10 -7.24
C GLN A 63 -12.13 1.07 -8.77
N PRO A 64 -13.31 1.32 -9.37
CA PRO A 64 -13.41 1.47 -10.80
C PRO A 64 -12.72 2.76 -11.27
N ARG A 65 -12.00 2.67 -12.38
CA ARG A 65 -11.30 3.76 -13.06
C ARG A 65 -11.58 3.67 -14.56
N PRO A 66 -12.71 4.22 -15.05
CA PRO A 66 -13.12 4.08 -16.44
C PRO A 66 -12.15 4.77 -17.41
N ALA A 67 -12.05 4.25 -18.65
CA ALA A 67 -11.25 4.82 -19.74
C ALA A 67 -9.75 5.00 -19.43
N HIS A 68 -9.21 4.12 -18.58
CA HIS A 68 -7.86 4.23 -18.07
C HIS A 68 -7.19 2.87 -17.91
N HIS A 69 -5.85 2.87 -17.96
CA HIS A 69 -5.05 1.68 -17.67
C HIS A 69 -5.13 1.31 -16.19
N PRO A 70 -5.03 -0.01 -15.88
CA PRO A 70 -5.07 -0.48 -14.51
C PRO A 70 -3.86 0.05 -13.75
N ILE A 71 -4.06 0.47 -12.49
CA ILE A 71 -2.98 0.92 -11.61
C ILE A 71 -3.17 0.35 -10.22
N VAL A 72 -2.06 0.17 -9.51
CA VAL A 72 -2.05 -0.18 -8.08
C VAL A 72 -1.33 0.94 -7.34
N ARG A 73 -1.99 1.54 -6.36
CA ARG A 73 -1.42 2.61 -5.53
C ARG A 73 -1.15 2.09 -4.13
N GLY A 74 0.12 2.01 -3.75
CA GLY A 74 0.55 1.70 -2.39
C GLY A 74 0.68 2.96 -1.55
N TYR A 75 0.12 2.94 -0.35
CA TYR A 75 0.30 3.97 0.68
C TYR A 75 1.19 3.41 1.76
N TYR A 76 2.31 4.08 1.99
CA TYR A 76 3.33 3.64 2.91
C TYR A 76 3.38 4.52 4.17
N CYS A 77 3.89 3.97 5.26
CA CYS A 77 4.32 4.74 6.41
C CYS A 77 5.36 5.78 5.98
N LYS A 78 5.25 7.00 6.49
CA LYS A 78 6.23 8.08 6.32
C LYS A 78 7.23 8.07 7.45
#